data_AF-A0A1C6SEP9-F1
#
_entry.id   AF-A0A1C6SEP9-F1
#
_cell.length_a   1.000
_cell.length_b   1.000
_cell.length_c   1.000
_cell.angle_alpha   90.00
_cell.angle_beta   90.00
_cell.angle_gamma   90.00
#
_symmetry.space_group_name_H-M   'P 1'
#
loop_
_entity.id
_entity.type
_entity.pdbx_description
1 polymer ?
#
loop_
_entity_poly.entity_id
_entity_poly.type
_entity_poly.pdbx_seq_one_letter_code
_entity_poly.pdbx_strand_id
1 'polypeptide(L)'
;MRKQMEGDNQRRRTLARQAREGGQRPSRDAATLGASKQLTSLDRGKRAGPPPAGARKPDSSRGGPAPPPVARPPATRPGPRPGPGAPGTIGLGYRELVGDVSRRTGVNFREAKVGAEATVLVLARALDEDDRQRLLQAVPMSLHDVTPVDGIERHRDLPGFLAEVARISGRPPEQARYQAQATLAALATRDGRLVASLHVPEGLRDLLELPEAGGGLVGTTAAAAPLTAAELRAALADLPYWSARGPTMSRSIALPPPNLDRVLDRIDQLRPDTGRGPTVSRQTASSAVLTVRSRQADAVTARDIDLAHLVDDAIEEVGAGIAD
;
A
#
# COMPACT_ATOMS: atom_id res chain seq x y z
N MET A 1 3.33 -28.02 -33.60
CA MET A 1 2.83 -28.76 -32.41
C MET A 1 1.55 -28.18 -31.77
N ARG A 2 0.76 -27.31 -32.44
CA ARG A 2 -0.50 -26.78 -31.87
C ARG A 2 -1.73 -27.69 -32.03
N LYS A 3 -1.72 -28.61 -33.01
CA LYS A 3 -2.88 -29.44 -33.39
C LYS A 3 -3.19 -30.60 -32.42
N GLN A 4 -2.23 -31.02 -31.57
CA GLN A 4 -2.44 -32.08 -30.59
C GLN A 4 -3.09 -31.58 -29.28
N MET A 5 -2.83 -30.34 -28.86
CA MET A 5 -3.41 -29.80 -27.61
C MET A 5 -4.92 -29.54 -27.70
N GLU A 6 -5.43 -29.24 -28.89
CA GLU A 6 -6.84 -28.88 -29.08
C GLU A 6 -7.77 -30.11 -28.99
N GLY A 7 -7.31 -31.27 -29.49
CA GLY A 7 -8.03 -32.54 -29.38
C GLY A 7 -8.14 -33.06 -27.95
N ASP A 8 -7.10 -32.89 -27.14
CA ASP A 8 -7.11 -33.28 -25.73
C ASP A 8 -8.03 -32.38 -24.88
N ASN A 9 -8.12 -31.09 -25.22
CA ASN A 9 -9.01 -30.17 -24.51
C ASN A 9 -10.49 -30.42 -24.82
N GLN A 10 -10.81 -30.79 -26.07
CA GLN A 10 -12.17 -31.18 -26.44
C GLN A 10 -12.61 -32.48 -25.74
N ARG A 11 -11.74 -33.49 -25.67
CA ARG A 11 -12.00 -34.75 -24.93
C ARG A 11 -12.24 -34.51 -23.43
N ARG A 12 -11.54 -33.54 -22.83
CA ARG A 12 -11.74 -33.16 -21.42
C ARG A 12 -13.10 -32.49 -21.18
N ARG A 13 -13.55 -31.65 -22.12
CA ARG A 13 -14.86 -30.98 -22.02
C ARG A 13 -16.02 -31.96 -22.15
N THR A 14 -15.90 -33.00 -22.98
CA THR A 14 -16.93 -34.04 -23.10
C THR A 14 -17.00 -34.93 -21.86
N LEU A 15 -15.86 -35.36 -21.31
CA LEU A 15 -15.83 -36.17 -20.07
C LEU A 15 -16.40 -35.41 -18.86
N ALA A 16 -16.07 -34.12 -18.72
CA ALA A 16 -16.61 -33.29 -17.65
C ALA A 16 -18.12 -33.01 -17.81
N ARG A 17 -18.66 -33.06 -19.02
CA ARG A 17 -20.10 -32.92 -19.28
C ARG A 17 -20.84 -34.21 -18.93
N GLN A 18 -20.32 -35.36 -19.33
CA GLN A 18 -20.88 -36.69 -18.98
C GLN A 18 -20.89 -36.95 -17.47
N ALA A 19 -19.85 -36.55 -16.74
CA ALA A 19 -19.81 -36.70 -15.28
C ALA A 19 -20.92 -35.90 -14.56
N ARG A 20 -21.28 -34.72 -15.07
CA ARG A 20 -22.35 -33.88 -14.52
C ARG A 20 -23.73 -34.43 -14.86
N GLU A 21 -23.93 -34.95 -16.06
CA GLU A 21 -25.17 -35.59 -16.49
C GLU A 21 -25.47 -36.87 -15.68
N GLY A 22 -24.43 -37.59 -15.23
CA GLY A 22 -24.56 -38.73 -14.30
C GLY A 22 -24.72 -38.37 -12.82
N GLY A 23 -24.87 -37.08 -12.47
CA GLY A 23 -25.02 -36.63 -11.08
C GLY A 23 -23.77 -36.78 -10.21
N GLN A 24 -22.58 -36.99 -10.80
CA GLN A 24 -21.34 -37.18 -10.07
C GLN A 24 -20.47 -35.92 -10.06
N ARG A 25 -19.67 -35.74 -9.00
CA ARG A 25 -18.72 -34.62 -8.89
C ARG A 25 -17.47 -34.92 -9.74
N PRO A 26 -17.02 -34.00 -10.62
CA PRO A 26 -15.88 -34.21 -11.53
C PRO A 26 -14.51 -34.48 -10.88
N SER A 27 -14.42 -34.40 -9.56
CA SER A 27 -13.20 -34.62 -8.77
C SER A 27 -12.90 -36.09 -8.48
N ARG A 28 -13.76 -37.04 -8.89
CA ARG A 28 -13.58 -38.47 -8.62
C ARG A 28 -12.87 -39.22 -9.77
N ASP A 29 -12.97 -38.74 -11.00
CA ASP A 29 -12.44 -39.42 -12.20
C ASP A 29 -11.22 -38.71 -12.83
N ALA A 30 -10.20 -38.44 -12.00
CA ALA A 30 -8.85 -38.09 -12.44
C ALA A 30 -8.72 -36.97 -13.51
N ALA A 31 -9.64 -35.99 -13.51
CA ALA A 31 -9.62 -34.82 -14.38
C ALA A 31 -9.05 -33.56 -13.67
N THR A 32 -8.10 -33.74 -12.76
CA THR A 32 -7.30 -32.65 -12.18
C THR A 32 -5.89 -33.13 -11.87
N LEU A 33 -4.88 -32.56 -12.53
CA LEU A 33 -3.50 -32.61 -12.05
C LEU A 33 -3.05 -31.17 -11.79
N GLY A 34 -2.80 -30.86 -10.51
CA GLY A 34 -2.34 -29.54 -10.07
C GLY A 34 -2.41 -29.26 -8.57
N ALA A 35 -2.93 -30.17 -7.73
CA ALA A 35 -3.00 -29.95 -6.28
C ALA A 35 -2.55 -31.17 -5.43
N SER A 36 -1.62 -31.99 -5.93
CA SER A 36 -1.08 -33.15 -5.19
C SER A 36 0.43 -33.06 -4.95
N LYS A 37 0.90 -31.91 -4.44
CA LYS A 37 2.25 -31.80 -3.86
C LYS A 37 2.31 -31.23 -2.43
N GLN A 38 1.17 -30.93 -1.81
CA GLN A 38 1.14 -30.38 -0.45
C GLN A 38 0.55 -31.29 0.64
N LEU A 39 0.09 -32.50 0.31
CA LEU A 39 -0.46 -33.44 1.32
C LEU A 39 0.42 -34.65 1.62
N THR A 40 1.59 -34.80 0.98
CA THR A 40 2.48 -35.96 1.20
C THR A 40 3.60 -35.72 2.23
N SER A 41 3.60 -34.56 2.92
CA SER A 41 4.56 -34.25 3.99
C SER A 41 3.98 -34.35 5.40
N LEU A 42 2.68 -34.64 5.57
CA LEU A 42 2.01 -34.63 6.87
C LEU A 42 1.69 -36.02 7.46
N ASP A 43 2.05 -37.11 6.78
CA ASP A 43 1.67 -38.47 7.23
C ASP A 43 2.86 -39.43 7.47
N ARG A 44 4.08 -38.90 7.56
CA ARG A 44 5.28 -39.69 7.90
C ARG A 44 5.89 -39.22 9.22
N GLY A 45 5.12 -39.36 10.30
CA GLY A 45 5.54 -38.93 11.64
C GLY A 45 4.76 -39.54 12.81
N LYS A 46 4.07 -40.68 12.64
CA LYS A 46 3.53 -41.44 13.78
C LYS A 46 4.64 -42.27 14.42
N ARG A 47 5.44 -41.64 15.29
CA ARG A 47 6.19 -42.35 16.32
C ARG A 47 5.27 -42.60 17.51
N ALA A 48 5.18 -43.85 17.93
CA ALA A 48 4.53 -44.23 19.17
C ALA A 48 5.25 -43.54 20.34
N GLY A 49 4.55 -42.66 21.05
CA GLY A 49 5.02 -42.11 22.31
C GLY A 49 4.95 -43.17 23.43
N PRO A 50 5.75 -43.03 24.50
CA PRO A 50 5.68 -43.93 25.65
C PRO A 50 4.32 -43.81 26.38
N PRO A 51 3.88 -44.88 27.08
CA PRO A 51 2.56 -44.96 27.68
C PRO A 51 2.33 -43.95 28.82
N PRO A 52 1.07 -43.54 29.08
CA PRO A 52 0.74 -42.55 30.09
C PRO A 52 0.99 -43.07 31.52
N ALA A 53 1.73 -42.29 32.31
CA ALA A 53 1.90 -42.55 33.73
C ALA A 53 0.58 -42.25 34.48
N GLY A 54 0.09 -43.27 35.19
CA GLY A 54 -1.19 -43.25 35.90
C GLY A 54 -1.25 -42.29 37.07
N ALA A 55 -2.51 -42.04 37.48
CA ALA A 55 -2.90 -41.21 38.60
C ALA A 55 -2.41 -41.78 39.95
N ARG A 56 -1.72 -40.94 40.74
CA ARG A 56 -1.73 -40.96 42.22
C ARG A 56 -1.09 -39.67 42.74
N LYS A 57 -1.88 -38.87 43.47
CA LYS A 57 -1.37 -37.92 44.47
C LYS A 57 -0.86 -38.72 45.68
N PRO A 58 0.19 -38.24 46.35
CA PRO A 58 0.09 -38.12 47.81
C PRO A 58 0.49 -36.72 48.30
N ASP A 59 -0.41 -36.25 49.15
CA ASP A 59 -0.31 -35.40 50.34
C ASP A 59 0.92 -34.53 50.65
N SER A 60 0.55 -33.35 51.15
CA SER A 60 1.34 -32.29 51.76
C SER A 60 1.80 -32.65 53.16
N SER A 61 3.10 -32.87 53.36
CA SER A 61 3.82 -32.40 54.55
C SER A 61 5.33 -32.58 54.39
N ARG A 62 6.09 -31.66 54.99
CA ARG A 62 7.56 -31.56 55.12
C ARG A 62 8.32 -30.75 54.08
N GLY A 63 8.55 -29.49 54.46
CA GLY A 63 9.92 -28.98 54.61
C GLY A 63 10.70 -28.75 53.33
N GLY A 64 10.35 -27.71 52.58
CA GLY A 64 11.20 -27.19 51.51
C GLY A 64 12.31 -26.28 52.08
N PRO A 65 13.60 -26.52 51.75
CA PRO A 65 14.67 -25.56 52.03
C PRO A 65 14.59 -24.34 51.10
N ALA A 66 15.17 -23.24 51.57
CA ALA A 66 15.07 -21.86 51.06
C ALA A 66 15.30 -21.67 49.54
N PRO A 67 14.68 -20.63 48.93
CA PRO A 67 14.82 -20.34 47.50
C PRO A 67 16.24 -19.85 47.15
N PRO A 68 16.77 -20.19 45.96
CA PRO A 68 18.05 -19.67 45.48
C PRO A 68 17.97 -18.20 45.05
N PRO A 69 19.08 -17.45 45.07
CA PRO A 69 19.10 -16.03 44.73
C PRO A 69 18.84 -15.78 43.23
N VAL A 70 18.26 -14.61 42.96
CA VAL A 70 17.84 -14.09 41.65
C VAL A 70 18.98 -14.09 40.64
N ALA A 71 18.75 -14.72 39.49
CA ALA A 71 19.68 -14.80 38.37
C ALA A 71 19.91 -13.42 37.72
N ARG A 72 21.20 -13.09 37.52
CA ARG A 72 21.69 -11.93 36.77
C ARG A 72 21.38 -12.12 35.26
N PRO A 73 20.98 -11.07 34.51
CA PRO A 73 20.73 -11.20 33.07
C PRO A 73 22.00 -11.62 32.31
N PRO A 74 21.90 -12.46 31.27
CA PRO A 74 23.06 -12.95 30.53
C PRO A 74 23.71 -11.83 29.71
N ALA A 75 25.04 -11.76 29.79
CA ALA A 75 25.87 -10.93 28.93
C ALA A 75 25.67 -11.33 27.46
N THR A 76 25.33 -10.37 26.62
CA THR A 76 25.31 -10.47 25.15
C THR A 76 26.66 -10.98 24.65
N ARG A 77 26.67 -12.12 23.95
CA ARG A 77 27.84 -12.61 23.21
C ARG A 77 28.23 -11.59 22.13
N PRO A 78 29.50 -11.21 21.99
CA PRO A 78 29.96 -10.42 20.85
C PRO A 78 29.75 -11.22 19.56
N GLY A 79 29.07 -10.63 18.58
CA GLY A 79 28.97 -11.19 17.23
C GLY A 79 30.34 -11.21 16.52
N PRO A 80 30.50 -11.98 15.45
CA PRO A 80 31.75 -12.06 14.72
C PRO A 80 32.15 -10.69 14.16
N ARG A 81 33.41 -10.32 14.40
CA ARG A 81 34.03 -9.08 13.95
C ARG A 81 34.14 -9.11 12.41
N PRO A 82 33.63 -8.11 11.67
CA PRO A 82 33.80 -8.04 10.22
C PRO A 82 35.28 -7.84 9.87
N GLY A 83 35.80 -8.67 8.98
CA GLY A 83 37.16 -8.52 8.44
C GLY A 83 37.30 -7.28 7.55
N PRO A 84 38.52 -6.77 7.33
CA PRO A 84 38.76 -5.58 6.55
C PRO A 84 38.79 -5.90 5.05
N GLY A 85 38.12 -5.08 4.23
CA GLY A 85 38.48 -4.87 2.83
C GLY A 85 37.66 -5.60 1.77
N ALA A 86 36.42 -5.13 1.54
CA ALA A 86 35.81 -5.10 0.21
C ALA A 86 34.89 -3.86 0.15
N PRO A 87 34.83 -3.11 -0.97
CA PRO A 87 33.97 -1.92 -1.06
C PRO A 87 32.53 -2.35 -0.81
N GLY A 88 31.98 -1.88 0.30
CA GLY A 88 30.67 -2.29 0.78
C GLY A 88 29.57 -1.77 -0.14
N THR A 89 29.17 -2.57 -1.13
CA THR A 89 27.77 -2.63 -1.52
C THR A 89 27.03 -3.17 -0.31
N ILE A 90 26.63 -2.29 0.60
CA ILE A 90 25.67 -2.63 1.64
C ILE A 90 24.38 -2.88 0.86
N GLY A 91 24.17 -4.10 0.37
CA GLY A 91 22.94 -4.47 -0.31
C GLY A 91 21.81 -4.33 0.70
N LEU A 92 21.00 -3.28 0.59
CA LEU A 92 19.72 -3.30 1.27
C LEU A 92 18.84 -4.30 0.56
N GLY A 93 18.29 -5.23 1.33
CA GLY A 93 17.38 -6.21 0.79
C GLY A 93 16.20 -5.51 0.13
N TYR A 94 15.78 -6.03 -1.01
CA TYR A 94 14.55 -5.71 -1.72
C TYR A 94 13.37 -5.22 -0.83
N ARG A 95 13.16 -5.85 0.34
CA ARG A 95 12.09 -5.48 1.29
C ARG A 95 12.24 -4.07 1.87
N GLU A 96 13.45 -3.59 2.10
CA GLU A 96 13.67 -2.27 2.70
C GLU A 96 13.41 -1.15 1.70
N LEU A 97 13.88 -1.28 0.45
CA LEU A 97 13.60 -0.32 -0.62
C LEU A 97 12.09 -0.21 -0.86
N VAL A 98 11.43 -1.36 -1.10
CA VAL A 98 9.98 -1.38 -1.33
C VAL A 98 9.21 -0.91 -0.09
N GLY A 99 9.72 -1.19 1.11
CA GLY A 99 9.16 -0.68 2.36
C GLY A 99 9.24 0.84 2.47
N ASP A 100 10.34 1.47 2.02
CA ASP A 100 10.48 2.93 2.00
C ASP A 100 9.55 3.57 0.97
N VAL A 101 9.46 2.97 -0.22
CA VAL A 101 8.50 3.38 -1.26
C VAL A 101 7.07 3.30 -0.74
N SER A 102 6.71 2.20 -0.08
CA SER A 102 5.39 2.00 0.55
C SER A 102 5.08 3.08 1.60
N ARG A 103 6.04 3.44 2.46
CA ARG A 103 5.88 4.54 3.42
C ARG A 103 5.67 5.89 2.75
N ARG A 104 6.40 6.19 1.67
CA ARG A 104 6.33 7.48 0.95
C ARG A 104 5.04 7.65 0.15
N THR A 105 4.50 6.55 -0.37
CA THR A 105 3.33 6.57 -1.26
C THR A 105 2.02 6.21 -0.56
N GLY A 106 2.08 5.72 0.68
CA GLY A 106 0.89 5.27 1.44
C GLY A 106 0.30 3.94 0.95
N VAL A 107 0.84 3.35 -0.12
CA VAL A 107 0.32 2.11 -0.71
C VAL A 107 0.86 0.88 0.01
N ASN A 108 0.17 -0.26 -0.10
CA ASN A 108 0.63 -1.50 0.50
C ASN A 108 1.92 -2.03 -0.18
N PHE A 109 2.63 -2.94 0.49
CA PHE A 109 3.92 -3.44 0.00
C PHE A 109 3.86 -4.08 -1.40
N ARG A 110 2.77 -4.78 -1.73
CA ARG A 110 2.61 -5.44 -3.05
C ARG A 110 2.45 -4.41 -4.16
N GLU A 111 1.68 -3.37 -3.88
CA GLU A 111 1.48 -2.22 -4.76
C GLU A 111 2.77 -1.41 -4.94
N ALA A 112 3.48 -1.13 -3.85
CA ALA A 112 4.76 -0.42 -3.89
C ALA A 112 5.83 -1.21 -4.66
N LYS A 113 5.82 -2.54 -4.53
CA LYS A 113 6.67 -3.46 -5.29
C LYS A 113 6.48 -3.25 -6.78
N VAL A 114 5.24 -3.41 -7.26
CA VAL A 114 4.92 -3.38 -8.69
C VAL A 114 5.28 -2.03 -9.29
N GLY A 115 4.98 -0.95 -8.56
CA GLY A 115 5.34 0.41 -8.98
C GLY A 115 6.85 0.66 -9.01
N ALA A 116 7.60 0.15 -8.04
CA ALA A 116 9.06 0.27 -8.00
C ALA A 116 9.72 -0.55 -9.12
N GLU A 117 9.25 -1.78 -9.37
CA GLU A 117 9.66 -2.62 -10.50
C GLU A 117 9.46 -1.90 -11.83
N ALA A 118 8.23 -1.43 -12.08
CA ALA A 118 7.89 -0.69 -13.29
C ALA A 118 8.80 0.53 -13.48
N THR A 119 9.02 1.31 -12.42
CA THR A 119 9.86 2.51 -12.48
C THR A 119 11.30 2.17 -12.84
N VAL A 120 11.91 1.19 -12.17
CA VAL A 120 13.32 0.81 -12.42
C VAL A 120 13.48 0.29 -13.84
N LEU A 121 12.54 -0.53 -14.32
CA LEU A 121 12.57 -1.11 -15.67
C LEU A 121 12.47 -0.04 -16.76
N VAL A 122 11.52 0.89 -16.63
CA VAL A 122 11.34 1.97 -17.61
C VAL A 122 12.51 2.95 -17.56
N LEU A 123 13.01 3.28 -16.36
CA LEU A 123 14.19 4.14 -16.20
C LEU A 123 15.44 3.51 -16.81
N ALA A 124 15.68 2.22 -16.53
CA ALA A 124 16.76 1.47 -17.14
C ALA A 124 16.69 1.51 -18.67
N ARG A 125 15.48 1.52 -19.24
CA ARG A 125 15.30 1.61 -20.70
C ARG A 125 15.51 3.01 -21.26
N ALA A 126 15.19 4.05 -20.49
CA ALA A 126 15.39 5.44 -20.87
C ALA A 126 16.89 5.81 -20.90
N LEU A 127 17.65 5.31 -19.93
CA LEU A 127 19.10 5.53 -19.76
C LEU A 127 19.95 4.93 -20.89
N ASP A 128 21.16 5.46 -21.07
CA ASP A 128 22.17 4.87 -21.94
C ASP A 128 22.87 3.69 -21.25
N GLU A 129 23.65 2.90 -22.00
CA GLU A 129 24.15 1.58 -21.56
C GLU A 129 24.89 1.63 -20.22
N ASP A 130 25.83 2.57 -20.06
CA ASP A 130 26.66 2.65 -18.86
C ASP A 130 25.85 3.04 -17.61
N ASP A 131 24.93 3.99 -17.75
CA ASP A 131 24.04 4.42 -16.66
C ASP A 131 23.02 3.32 -16.33
N ARG A 132 22.51 2.61 -17.35
CA ARG A 132 21.62 1.47 -17.18
C ARG A 132 22.30 0.37 -16.37
N GLN A 133 23.53 0.00 -16.73
CA GLN A 133 24.27 -1.02 -16.00
C GLN A 133 24.54 -0.59 -14.55
N ARG A 134 24.90 0.68 -14.32
CA ARG A 134 25.08 1.23 -12.98
C ARG A 134 23.80 1.16 -12.14
N LEU A 135 22.66 1.56 -12.71
CA LEU A 135 21.36 1.45 -12.04
C LEU A 135 21.04 -0.01 -11.68
N LEU A 136 21.14 -0.93 -12.64
CA LEU A 136 20.77 -2.33 -12.43
C LEU A 136 21.70 -3.05 -11.43
N GLN A 137 22.98 -2.71 -11.37
CA GLN A 137 23.90 -3.25 -10.38
C GLN A 137 23.60 -2.76 -8.95
N ALA A 138 23.05 -1.55 -8.82
CA ALA A 138 22.75 -0.97 -7.52
C ALA A 138 21.37 -1.40 -6.95
N VAL A 139 20.47 -1.84 -7.82
CA VAL A 139 19.11 -2.24 -7.44
C VAL A 139 19.05 -3.76 -7.20
N PRO A 140 18.33 -4.24 -6.17
CA PRO A 140 18.09 -5.67 -5.97
C PRO A 140 17.54 -6.38 -7.21
N MET A 141 18.07 -7.56 -7.56
CA MET A 141 17.67 -8.28 -8.79
C MET A 141 16.17 -8.51 -8.94
N SER A 142 15.47 -8.72 -7.83
CA SER A 142 14.01 -8.88 -7.84
C SER A 142 13.24 -7.71 -8.46
N LEU A 143 13.83 -6.51 -8.51
CA LEU A 143 13.18 -5.32 -9.08
C LEU A 143 13.36 -5.18 -10.60
N HIS A 144 14.28 -5.94 -11.19
CA HIS A 144 14.63 -5.80 -12.62
C HIS A 144 14.66 -7.13 -13.39
N ASP A 145 14.41 -8.27 -12.73
CA ASP A 145 14.32 -9.60 -13.37
C ASP A 145 12.92 -9.89 -13.97
N VAL A 146 11.98 -8.95 -13.82
CA VAL A 146 10.63 -9.04 -14.37
C VAL A 146 10.58 -8.18 -15.62
N THR A 147 10.52 -8.79 -16.80
CA THR A 147 10.28 -8.04 -18.05
C THR A 147 8.83 -8.26 -18.50
N PRO A 148 8.08 -7.21 -18.84
CA PRO A 148 6.73 -7.34 -19.39
C PRO A 148 6.72 -8.20 -20.67
N VAL A 149 5.66 -8.96 -20.88
CA VAL A 149 5.50 -9.84 -22.07
C VAL A 149 5.54 -9.03 -23.36
N ASP A 150 4.96 -7.83 -23.35
CA ASP A 150 4.89 -6.93 -24.50
C ASP A 150 6.15 -6.06 -24.68
N GLY A 151 7.17 -6.25 -23.83
CA GLY A 151 8.37 -5.42 -23.81
C GLY A 151 8.16 -4.06 -23.16
N ILE A 152 9.20 -3.23 -23.26
CA ILE A 152 9.27 -1.87 -22.69
C ILE A 152 9.66 -0.90 -23.81
N GLU A 153 8.82 0.11 -24.04
CA GLU A 153 9.11 1.18 -24.98
C GLU A 153 10.10 2.19 -24.39
N ARG A 154 10.96 2.75 -25.25
CA ARG A 154 11.95 3.75 -24.82
C ARG A 154 11.35 5.16 -24.96
N HIS A 155 11.05 5.76 -23.82
CA HIS A 155 10.58 7.16 -23.73
C HIS A 155 11.63 8.01 -23.01
N ARG A 156 11.94 9.19 -23.57
CA ARG A 156 12.92 10.16 -23.01
C ARG A 156 12.26 11.44 -22.50
N ASP A 157 10.96 11.59 -22.75
CA ASP A 157 10.09 12.65 -22.25
C ASP A 157 9.25 12.14 -21.07
N LEU A 158 8.88 13.05 -20.18
CA LEU A 158 8.12 12.74 -18.97
C LEU A 158 6.76 12.10 -19.24
N PRO A 159 5.91 12.61 -20.16
CA PRO A 159 4.61 12.02 -20.42
C PRO A 159 4.70 10.58 -20.91
N GLY A 160 5.57 10.29 -21.88
CA GLY A 160 5.79 8.94 -22.40
C GLY A 160 6.35 7.99 -21.34
N PHE A 161 7.31 8.46 -20.54
CA PHE A 161 7.83 7.68 -19.41
C PHE A 161 6.74 7.31 -18.40
N LEU A 162 5.92 8.28 -18.00
CA LEU A 162 4.86 8.06 -17.01
C LEU A 162 3.74 7.17 -17.57
N ALA A 163 3.39 7.31 -18.85
CA ALA A 163 2.44 6.43 -19.52
C ALA A 163 2.92 4.97 -19.51
N GLU A 164 4.21 4.74 -19.72
CA GLU A 164 4.79 3.40 -19.71
C GLU A 164 4.85 2.80 -18.30
N VAL A 165 5.22 3.61 -17.28
CA VAL A 165 5.16 3.18 -15.87
C VAL A 165 3.72 2.87 -15.45
N ALA A 166 2.76 3.71 -15.85
CA ALA A 166 1.33 3.52 -15.62
C ALA A 166 0.82 2.21 -16.24
N ARG A 167 1.19 1.95 -17.51
CA ARG A 167 0.84 0.72 -18.23
C ARG A 167 1.36 -0.53 -17.54
N ILE A 168 2.64 -0.55 -17.14
CA ILE A 168 3.26 -1.71 -16.51
C ILE A 168 2.73 -1.91 -15.08
N SER A 169 2.47 -0.83 -14.34
CA SER A 169 1.99 -0.91 -12.95
C SER A 169 0.47 -1.02 -12.79
N GLY A 170 -0.30 -0.81 -13.87
CA GLY A 170 -1.76 -0.83 -13.85
C GLY A 170 -2.38 0.36 -13.11
N ARG A 171 -1.76 1.55 -13.20
CA ARG A 171 -2.12 2.74 -12.43
C ARG A 171 -2.39 3.94 -13.34
N PRO A 172 -3.16 4.95 -12.87
CA PRO A 172 -3.28 6.22 -13.59
C PRO A 172 -1.93 6.97 -13.65
N PRO A 173 -1.70 7.80 -14.68
CA PRO A 173 -0.43 8.50 -14.91
C PRO A 173 0.05 9.36 -13.72
N GLU A 174 -0.86 10.00 -13.02
CA GLU A 174 -0.58 10.84 -11.86
C GLU A 174 0.00 9.99 -10.72
N GLN A 175 -0.60 8.83 -10.45
CA GLN A 175 -0.10 7.90 -9.44
C GLN A 175 1.23 7.26 -9.86
N ALA A 176 1.43 7.02 -11.16
CA ALA A 176 2.71 6.57 -11.69
C ALA A 176 3.82 7.60 -11.45
N ARG A 177 3.50 8.90 -11.56
CA ARG A 177 4.45 9.98 -11.26
C ARG A 177 4.92 9.96 -9.81
N TYR A 178 3.99 9.97 -8.87
CA TYR A 178 4.32 9.95 -7.44
C TYR A 178 5.09 8.68 -7.06
N GLN A 179 4.68 7.54 -7.61
CA GLN A 179 5.37 6.27 -7.40
C GLN A 179 6.81 6.29 -7.96
N ALA A 180 7.01 6.87 -9.15
CA ALA A 180 8.33 6.98 -9.75
C ALA A 180 9.25 7.89 -8.93
N GLN A 181 8.75 9.07 -8.53
CA GLN A 181 9.48 10.00 -7.66
C GLN A 181 9.81 9.38 -6.29
N ALA A 182 8.86 8.67 -5.66
CA ALA A 182 9.10 7.99 -4.40
C ALA A 182 10.16 6.89 -4.53
N THR A 183 10.19 6.17 -5.66
CA THR A 183 11.20 5.15 -5.94
C THR A 183 12.59 5.78 -6.10
N LEU A 184 12.69 6.85 -6.88
CA LEU A 184 13.93 7.61 -7.05
C LEU A 184 14.41 8.23 -5.72
N ALA A 185 13.52 8.74 -4.90
CA ALA A 185 13.85 9.29 -3.59
C ALA A 185 14.31 8.20 -2.60
N ALA A 186 13.71 7.01 -2.64
CA ALA A 186 14.16 5.86 -1.86
C ALA A 186 15.56 5.40 -2.30
N LEU A 187 15.83 5.39 -3.61
CA LEU A 187 17.17 5.12 -4.16
C LEU A 187 18.17 6.21 -3.76
N ALA A 188 17.79 7.49 -3.79
CA ALA A 188 18.67 8.61 -3.43
C ALA A 188 18.99 8.66 -1.92
N THR A 189 18.00 8.34 -1.07
CA THR A 189 18.21 8.19 0.38
C THR A 189 19.24 7.09 0.67
N ARG A 190 19.28 6.08 -0.20
CA ARG A 190 20.15 4.93 -0.05
C ARG A 190 21.56 5.19 -0.59
N ASP A 191 21.62 5.66 -1.82
CA ASP A 191 22.83 5.95 -2.56
C ASP A 191 22.62 7.22 -3.38
N GLY A 192 22.76 8.36 -2.70
CA GLY A 192 22.64 9.67 -3.34
C GLY A 192 23.70 9.89 -4.41
N ARG A 193 24.85 9.19 -4.33
CA ARG A 193 25.91 9.27 -5.36
C ARG A 193 25.49 8.55 -6.62
N LEU A 194 24.84 7.40 -6.52
CA LEU A 194 24.23 6.72 -7.67
C LEU A 194 23.29 7.67 -8.40
N VAL A 195 22.26 8.18 -7.70
CA VAL A 195 21.23 9.03 -8.32
C VAL A 195 21.85 10.30 -8.91
N ALA A 196 22.81 10.92 -8.23
CA ALA A 196 23.52 12.10 -8.74
C ALA A 196 24.42 11.80 -9.96
N SER A 197 24.83 10.54 -10.16
CA SER A 197 25.72 10.13 -11.26
C SER A 197 24.97 9.66 -12.53
N LEU A 198 23.66 9.42 -12.43
CA LEU A 198 22.85 8.99 -13.58
C LEU A 198 22.61 10.18 -14.50
N HIS A 199 23.00 10.07 -15.78
CA HIS A 199 22.63 11.07 -16.79
C HIS A 199 21.21 10.79 -17.26
N VAL A 200 20.26 11.26 -16.47
CA VAL A 200 18.85 11.19 -16.81
C VAL A 200 18.56 12.14 -17.99
N PRO A 201 17.82 11.69 -19.03
CA PRO A 201 17.39 12.56 -20.13
C PRO A 201 16.76 13.86 -19.63
N GLU A 202 16.97 14.96 -20.34
CA GLU A 202 16.51 16.29 -19.92
C GLU A 202 15.00 16.32 -19.61
N GLY A 203 14.19 15.68 -20.46
CA GLY A 203 12.75 15.56 -20.25
C GLY A 203 12.33 14.74 -19.04
N LEU A 204 13.26 14.08 -18.32
CA LEU A 204 13.00 13.30 -17.11
C LEU A 204 13.63 13.94 -15.85
N ARG A 205 14.31 15.09 -15.95
CA ARG A 205 14.93 15.75 -14.81
C ARG A 205 13.93 16.16 -13.73
N ASP A 206 12.71 16.51 -14.13
CA ASP A 206 11.59 16.83 -13.22
C ASP A 206 11.20 15.66 -12.29
N LEU A 207 11.63 14.42 -12.59
CA LEU A 207 11.46 13.26 -11.70
C LEU A 207 12.49 13.22 -10.57
N LEU A 208 13.64 13.86 -10.75
CA LEU A 208 14.73 13.94 -9.78
C LEU A 208 14.56 15.09 -8.80
N GLU A 209 13.76 16.10 -9.17
CA GLU A 209 13.29 17.11 -8.23
C GLU A 209 12.41 16.39 -7.20
N LEU A 210 12.95 16.18 -6.00
CA LEU A 210 12.19 15.64 -4.89
C LEU A 210 11.02 16.60 -4.64
N PRO A 211 9.75 16.16 -4.76
CA PRO A 211 8.70 16.89 -4.07
C PRO A 211 9.00 16.80 -2.57
N GLU A 212 8.82 17.91 -1.85
CA GLU A 212 8.83 17.86 -0.39
C GLU A 212 7.90 16.73 0.09
N ALA A 213 8.30 16.01 1.14
CA ALA A 213 7.52 14.90 1.66
C ALA A 213 6.06 15.34 1.94
N GLY A 214 5.12 14.88 1.12
CA GLY A 214 3.72 15.29 1.24
C GLY A 214 2.88 15.27 -0.04
N GLY A 215 3.25 14.49 -1.06
CA GLY A 215 2.49 14.39 -2.32
C GLY A 215 1.16 13.64 -2.15
N GLY A 216 0.23 14.23 -1.43
CA GLY A 216 -1.11 13.72 -1.18
C GLY A 216 -2.04 14.04 -2.35
N LEU A 217 -1.83 13.39 -3.50
CA LEU A 217 -2.84 13.29 -4.56
C LEU A 217 -2.66 11.95 -5.27
N VAL A 218 -3.33 10.92 -4.76
CA VAL A 218 -4.17 9.93 -5.47
C VAL A 218 -4.71 9.00 -4.40
N GLY A 219 -6.04 8.87 -4.31
CA GLY A 219 -6.61 7.95 -3.34
C GLY A 219 -8.01 7.48 -3.68
N THR A 220 -8.17 6.68 -4.74
CA THR A 220 -9.12 5.57 -4.62
C THR A 220 -8.41 4.45 -3.87
N THR A 221 -8.51 4.47 -2.54
CA THR A 221 -8.13 3.40 -1.59
C THR A 221 -6.63 3.19 -1.25
N ALA A 222 -6.12 3.95 -0.27
CA ALA A 222 -5.40 3.48 0.94
C ALA A 222 -4.38 4.54 1.43
N ALA A 223 -4.47 4.89 2.72
CA ALA A 223 -3.64 5.83 3.50
C ALA A 223 -3.30 7.17 2.81
N ALA A 224 -4.10 8.20 3.11
CA ALA A 224 -3.89 9.53 2.57
C ALA A 224 -2.67 10.19 3.23
N ALA A 225 -1.68 10.53 2.41
CA ALA A 225 -0.53 11.31 2.84
C ALA A 225 -0.99 12.70 3.33
N PRO A 226 -0.29 13.30 4.32
CA PRO A 226 -0.43 14.70 4.68
C PRO A 226 -0.31 15.60 3.45
N LEU A 227 -1.19 16.60 3.33
CA LEU A 227 -1.00 17.69 2.38
C LEU A 227 0.13 18.60 2.84
N THR A 228 0.94 19.08 1.90
CA THR A 228 1.90 20.15 2.16
C THR A 228 1.17 21.45 2.51
N ALA A 229 1.89 22.42 3.10
CA ALA A 229 1.32 23.73 3.42
C ALA A 229 0.88 24.51 2.15
N ALA A 230 1.53 24.26 1.01
CA ALA A 230 1.16 24.88 -0.26
C ALA A 230 -0.11 24.27 -0.84
N GLU A 231 -0.21 22.94 -0.86
CA GLU A 231 -1.41 22.22 -1.32
C GLU A 231 -2.61 22.50 -0.41
N LEU A 232 -2.42 22.52 0.90
CA LEU A 232 -3.50 22.87 1.84
C LEU A 232 -4.00 24.30 1.58
N ARG A 233 -3.10 25.25 1.31
CA ARG A 233 -3.50 26.63 0.99
C ARG A 233 -4.27 26.71 -0.32
N ALA A 234 -3.83 25.99 -1.34
CA ALA A 234 -4.52 25.93 -2.63
C ALA A 234 -5.91 25.28 -2.48
N ALA A 235 -6.00 24.13 -1.80
CA ALA A 235 -7.25 23.43 -1.57
C ALA A 235 -8.25 24.25 -0.72
N LEU A 236 -7.76 24.99 0.28
CA LEU A 236 -8.62 25.89 1.06
C LEU A 236 -9.10 27.12 0.28
N ALA A 237 -8.44 27.49 -0.83
CA ALA A 237 -8.93 28.58 -1.68
C ALA A 237 -10.29 28.24 -2.32
N ASP A 238 -10.53 26.96 -2.57
CA ASP A 238 -11.80 26.45 -3.12
C ASP A 238 -12.83 26.09 -2.03
N LEU A 239 -12.48 26.27 -0.75
CA LEU A 239 -13.32 25.95 0.42
C LEU A 239 -13.45 27.17 1.36
N PRO A 240 -14.12 28.26 0.93
CA PRO A 240 -14.10 29.56 1.61
C PRO A 240 -14.73 29.55 3.02
N TYR A 241 -15.58 28.56 3.31
CA TYR A 241 -16.21 28.40 4.63
C TYR A 241 -15.43 27.53 5.60
N TRP A 242 -14.30 26.96 5.16
CA TRP A 242 -13.48 26.06 5.95
C TRP A 242 -12.21 26.76 6.45
N SER A 243 -11.79 26.35 7.63
CA SER A 243 -10.53 26.77 8.24
C SER A 243 -9.75 25.54 8.67
N ALA A 244 -8.44 25.54 8.45
CA ALA A 244 -7.55 24.49 8.95
C ALA A 244 -6.73 24.97 10.14
N ARG A 245 -6.73 24.20 11.23
CA ARG A 245 -5.89 24.41 12.42
C ARG A 245 -5.17 23.12 12.77
N GLY A 246 -3.88 23.07 12.46
CA GLY A 246 -3.06 21.88 12.63
C GLY A 246 -3.63 20.69 11.83
N PRO A 247 -3.92 19.54 12.46
CA PRO A 247 -4.45 18.36 11.76
C PRO A 247 -5.97 18.41 11.49
N THR A 248 -6.63 19.52 11.82
CA THR A 248 -8.10 19.61 11.86
C THR A 248 -8.62 20.68 10.93
N MET A 249 -9.67 20.36 10.19
CA MET A 249 -10.45 21.34 9.45
C MET A 249 -11.79 21.56 10.13
N SER A 250 -12.25 22.81 10.21
CA SER A 250 -13.55 23.13 10.77
C SER A 250 -14.30 24.19 9.96
N ARG A 251 -15.62 24.00 9.89
CA ARG A 251 -16.60 24.92 9.29
C ARG A 251 -17.70 25.19 10.32
N SER A 252 -18.08 26.46 10.45
CA SER A 252 -19.21 26.87 11.29
C SER A 252 -20.45 27.06 10.41
N ILE A 253 -21.59 26.60 10.89
CA ILE A 253 -22.90 26.76 10.23
C ILE A 253 -23.83 27.49 11.18
N ALA A 254 -24.51 28.52 10.67
CA ALA A 254 -25.55 29.24 11.37
C ALA A 254 -26.80 29.31 10.48
N LEU A 255 -27.88 28.65 10.91
CA LEU A 255 -29.12 28.52 10.16
C LEU A 255 -30.31 28.55 11.12
N PRO A 256 -31.53 28.92 10.67
CA PRO A 256 -32.73 28.72 11.46
C PRO A 256 -32.83 27.26 11.94
N PRO A 257 -33.30 26.99 13.18
CA PRO A 257 -33.32 25.65 13.76
C PRO A 257 -33.87 24.53 12.86
N PRO A 258 -35.03 24.68 12.19
CA PRO A 258 -35.55 23.60 11.35
C PRO A 258 -34.68 23.32 10.12
N ASN A 259 -33.95 24.32 9.62
CA ASN A 259 -33.05 24.15 8.48
C ASN A 259 -31.73 23.53 8.95
N LEU A 260 -31.25 23.91 10.13
CA LEU A 260 -30.07 23.31 10.73
C LEU A 260 -30.30 21.81 10.99
N ASP A 261 -31.46 21.43 11.53
CA ASP A 261 -31.80 20.02 11.76
C ASP A 261 -31.74 19.22 10.45
N ARG A 262 -32.37 19.70 9.38
CA ARG A 262 -32.33 19.04 8.05
C ARG A 262 -30.92 18.89 7.50
N VAL A 263 -30.09 19.94 7.63
CA VAL A 263 -28.69 19.90 7.18
C VAL A 263 -27.88 18.88 7.97
N LEU A 264 -28.03 18.84 9.30
CA LEU A 264 -27.31 17.88 10.14
C LEU A 264 -27.76 16.44 9.84
N ASP A 265 -29.06 16.21 9.63
CA ASP A 265 -29.58 14.90 9.23
C ASP A 265 -28.96 14.43 7.91
N ARG A 266 -28.84 15.33 6.90
CA ARG A 266 -28.19 15.00 5.62
C ARG A 266 -26.69 14.69 5.79
N ILE A 267 -25.99 15.47 6.61
CA ILE A 267 -24.56 15.25 6.92
C ILE A 267 -24.35 13.92 7.63
N ASP A 268 -25.25 13.52 8.54
CA ASP A 268 -25.16 12.23 9.24
C ASP A 268 -25.30 11.05 8.27
N GLN A 269 -26.00 11.21 7.13
CA GLN A 269 -26.06 10.21 6.06
C GLN A 269 -24.77 10.07 5.24
N LEU A 270 -23.84 11.03 5.30
CA LEU A 270 -22.56 10.88 4.59
C LEU A 270 -21.72 9.72 5.13
N ARG A 271 -21.82 9.42 6.43
CA ARG A 271 -21.06 8.34 7.08
C ARG A 271 -21.45 6.94 6.58
N PRO A 272 -22.74 6.55 6.52
CA PRO A 272 -23.13 5.28 5.91
C PRO A 272 -22.82 5.22 4.41
N ASP A 273 -22.96 6.33 3.67
CA ASP A 273 -22.78 6.35 2.20
C ASP A 273 -21.31 6.25 1.77
N THR A 274 -20.41 6.93 2.49
CA THR A 274 -19.00 7.07 2.09
C THR A 274 -18.03 6.35 3.03
N GLY A 275 -18.55 5.77 4.12
CA GLY A 275 -17.75 5.21 5.22
C GLY A 275 -17.06 6.27 6.08
N ARG A 276 -17.28 7.56 5.81
CA ARG A 276 -16.64 8.69 6.50
C ARG A 276 -17.64 9.83 6.74
N GLY A 277 -17.49 10.54 7.85
CA GLY A 277 -18.30 11.72 8.12
C GLY A 277 -17.62 12.66 9.10
N PRO A 278 -17.95 13.96 9.06
CA PRO A 278 -17.42 14.92 10.01
C PRO A 278 -17.87 14.58 11.44
N THR A 279 -17.17 15.15 12.42
CA THR A 279 -17.69 15.28 13.77
C THR A 279 -18.53 16.54 13.86
N VAL A 280 -19.75 16.41 14.36
CA VAL A 280 -20.69 17.51 14.52
C VAL A 280 -20.73 17.92 15.99
N SER A 281 -20.51 19.20 16.27
CA SER A 281 -20.69 19.80 17.59
C SER A 281 -21.76 20.87 17.50
N ARG A 282 -22.94 20.60 18.07
CA ARG A 282 -24.02 21.60 18.15
C ARG A 282 -23.70 22.60 19.25
N GLN A 283 -23.60 23.88 18.88
CA GLN A 283 -23.29 24.96 19.83
C GLN A 283 -24.56 25.60 20.38
N THR A 284 -25.57 25.78 19.52
CA THR A 284 -26.88 26.32 19.88
C THR A 284 -27.98 25.65 19.04
N ALA A 285 -29.25 26.03 19.25
CA ALA A 285 -30.35 25.59 18.39
C ALA A 285 -30.23 26.04 16.93
N SER A 286 -29.45 27.09 16.65
CA SER A 286 -29.27 27.68 15.32
C SER A 286 -27.83 27.67 14.84
N SER A 287 -26.92 26.97 15.54
CA SER A 287 -25.52 26.86 15.12
C SER A 287 -24.84 25.54 15.47
N ALA A 288 -23.99 25.10 14.55
CA ALA A 288 -23.16 23.90 14.70
C ALA A 288 -21.76 24.13 14.12
N VAL A 289 -20.78 23.39 14.64
CA VAL A 289 -19.42 23.34 14.11
C VAL A 289 -19.19 21.93 13.57
N LEU A 290 -18.80 21.86 12.31
CA LEU A 290 -18.36 20.64 11.65
C LEU A 290 -16.86 20.55 11.74
N THR A 291 -16.34 19.39 12.13
CA THR A 291 -14.90 19.13 12.23
C THR A 291 -14.53 17.91 11.40
N VAL A 292 -13.57 18.06 10.50
CA VAL A 292 -13.00 16.99 9.69
C VAL A 292 -11.57 16.72 10.15
N ARG A 293 -11.27 15.44 10.38
CA ARG A 293 -9.93 14.98 10.76
C ARG A 293 -9.70 13.55 10.29
N SER A 294 -8.51 13.28 9.76
CA SER A 294 -8.02 11.91 9.56
C SER A 294 -7.50 11.33 10.88
N ARG A 295 -7.91 10.12 11.26
CA ARG A 295 -7.39 9.45 12.48
C ARG A 295 -6.03 8.81 12.28
N GLN A 296 -5.59 8.66 11.04
CA GLN A 296 -4.37 7.94 10.67
C GLN A 296 -3.19 8.86 10.33
N ALA A 297 -3.42 10.18 10.27
CA ALA A 297 -2.41 11.18 9.99
C ALA A 297 -2.53 12.32 11.02
N ASP A 298 -1.39 12.81 11.51
CA ASP A 298 -1.33 14.00 12.38
C ASP A 298 -1.30 15.30 11.55
N ALA A 299 -2.04 15.31 10.44
CA ALA A 299 -2.09 16.40 9.47
C ALA A 299 -3.37 16.29 8.60
N VAL A 300 -3.73 17.39 7.95
CA VAL A 300 -4.82 17.40 6.95
C VAL A 300 -4.37 16.64 5.71
N THR A 301 -5.26 15.82 5.17
CA THR A 301 -5.02 14.95 4.02
C THR A 301 -5.97 15.29 2.87
N ALA A 302 -5.69 14.83 1.64
CA ALA A 302 -6.60 15.01 0.51
C ALA A 302 -8.02 14.49 0.81
N ARG A 303 -8.13 13.37 1.54
CA ARG A 303 -9.43 12.83 1.95
C ARG A 303 -10.21 13.77 2.87
N ASP A 304 -9.52 14.60 3.66
CA ASP A 304 -10.16 15.63 4.48
C ASP A 304 -10.76 16.73 3.62
N ILE A 305 -10.07 17.11 2.55
CA ILE A 305 -10.57 18.05 1.52
C ILE A 305 -11.76 17.45 0.78
N ASP A 306 -11.66 16.20 0.31
CA ASP A 306 -12.77 15.52 -0.38
C ASP A 306 -14.04 15.46 0.51
N LEU A 307 -13.86 15.15 1.80
CA LEU A 307 -14.97 15.14 2.74
C LEU A 307 -15.53 16.55 2.99
N ALA A 308 -14.70 17.59 2.98
CA ALA A 308 -15.14 18.97 3.09
C ALA A 308 -16.02 19.39 1.90
N HIS A 309 -15.63 19.01 0.67
CA HIS A 309 -16.47 19.23 -0.52
C HIS A 309 -17.80 18.49 -0.43
N LEU A 310 -17.80 17.20 -0.08
CA LEU A 310 -19.03 16.42 0.07
C LEU A 310 -19.99 17.00 1.12
N VAL A 311 -19.44 17.58 2.19
CA VAL A 311 -20.22 18.29 3.20
C VAL A 311 -20.80 19.58 2.63
N ASP A 312 -20.02 20.34 1.85
CA ASP A 312 -20.49 21.57 1.22
C ASP A 312 -21.61 21.29 0.21
N ASP A 313 -21.46 20.26 -0.63
CA ASP A 313 -22.47 19.79 -1.57
C ASP A 313 -23.76 19.37 -0.85
N ALA A 314 -23.64 18.64 0.26
CA ALA A 314 -24.78 18.22 1.08
C ALA A 314 -25.54 19.41 1.70
N ILE A 315 -24.82 20.46 2.10
CA ILE A 315 -25.40 21.70 2.63
C ILE A 315 -26.11 22.48 1.51
N GLU A 316 -25.50 22.56 0.34
CA GLU A 316 -26.07 23.23 -0.83
C GLU A 316 -27.32 22.51 -1.34
N GLU A 317 -27.34 21.18 -1.39
CA GLU A 317 -28.50 20.36 -1.76
C GLU A 317 -29.72 20.68 -0.88
N VAL A 318 -29.52 20.73 0.44
CA VAL A 318 -30.60 21.09 1.37
C VAL A 318 -30.98 22.57 1.23
N GLY A 319 -30.01 23.45 0.97
CA GLY A 319 -30.22 24.88 0.74
C GLY A 319 -31.06 25.17 -0.51
N ALA A 320 -30.82 24.45 -1.60
CA ALA A 320 -31.59 24.55 -2.84
C ALA A 320 -33.06 24.13 -2.61
N GLY A 321 -33.30 23.10 -1.80
CA GLY A 321 -34.64 22.65 -1.43
C GLY A 321 -35.38 23.51 -0.38
N ILE A 322 -34.80 24.64 0.06
CA ILE A 322 -35.43 25.61 0.98
C ILE A 322 -35.91 26.87 0.22
N ALA A 323 -35.39 27.12 -0.98
CA ALA A 323 -35.76 28.27 -1.81
C ALA A 323 -36.97 28.01 -2.73
N ASP A 324 -37.40 26.75 -2.85
CA ASP A 324 -38.66 26.31 -3.47
C ASP A 324 -39.79 26.13 -2.43
#